data_AF-A0A2E7MFL9-F1
#
_entry.id   AF-A0A2E7MFL9-F1
#
_cell.length_a   1.000
_cell.length_b   1.000
_cell.length_c   1.000
_cell.angle_alpha   90.00
_cell.angle_beta   90.00
_cell.angle_gamma   90.00
#
_symmetry.space_group_name_H-M   'P 1'
#
loop_
_entity.id
_entity.type
_entity.pdbx_description
1 polymer ?
#
loop_
_entity_poly.entity_id
_entity_poly.type
_entity_poly.pdbx_seq_one_letter_code
_entity_poly.pdbx_strand_id
1 'polypeptide(L)'
;MTWHQRAIPWALSLAVLLVVWAPTQVHAEEDFFEPAALGMGGAVRTLGPDTSAIHLNPASMVTKARYLTSFSYSHYGREKSHLLSTGAYDSKTSNFALGTKYSLRIFEPPFSADRDVPWYPVSSDTEIRDKRRFHRWDVAAAYAFLQRRLNVGLTARVLRKEYEIRENRVRFSMDSGFNVFPLPVLGISVSSQNMIPTNDDRYPTRLAAGLGLMLDPVLQLGVDVVWDFTSSEKPTTDVHGGLEVRILNLFAIRGGYYSDRQFTDNYATWGVGLASDRIKISFSMRIELGPIDHTLREDVSDATNRLWNTIGFEVAFL
;
A
#
# COMPACT_ATOMS: atom_id res chain seq x y z
N MET A 1 -36.16 23.05 23.93
CA MET A 1 -34.91 22.60 24.60
C MET A 1 -35.12 21.13 24.95
N THR A 2 -34.41 20.13 24.43
CA THR A 2 -33.08 20.05 23.82
C THR A 2 -33.06 19.02 22.68
N TRP A 3 -32.32 19.35 21.61
CA TRP A 3 -32.37 18.80 20.26
C TRP A 3 -31.17 17.88 19.96
N HIS A 4 -30.97 16.77 20.69
CA HIS A 4 -29.66 16.06 20.63
C HIS A 4 -29.63 14.52 20.62
N GLN A 5 -30.61 13.79 20.07
CA GLN A 5 -30.54 12.31 20.15
C GLN A 5 -30.82 11.46 18.91
N ARG A 6 -30.90 11.99 17.68
CA ARG A 6 -31.14 11.11 16.51
C ARG A 6 -30.39 11.56 15.26
N ALA A 7 -29.11 11.22 15.16
CA ALA A 7 -28.36 11.34 13.90
C ALA A 7 -27.14 10.40 13.83
N ILE A 8 -27.30 9.11 14.15
CA ILE A 8 -26.29 8.08 13.85
C ILE A 8 -27.01 6.76 13.50
N PRO A 9 -27.65 6.65 12.32
CA PRO A 9 -27.44 5.38 11.60
C PRO A 9 -27.17 5.50 10.09
N TRP A 10 -27.11 6.70 9.51
CA TRP A 10 -27.05 6.84 8.03
C TRP A 10 -25.62 6.82 7.45
N ALA A 11 -24.59 7.03 8.27
CA ALA A 11 -23.19 7.08 7.81
C ALA A 11 -22.60 5.70 7.48
N LEU A 12 -23.22 4.61 7.95
CA LEU A 12 -22.76 3.24 7.67
C LEU A 12 -23.36 2.65 6.38
N SER A 13 -24.47 3.20 5.88
CA SER A 13 -25.25 2.59 4.79
C SER A 13 -24.74 2.96 3.38
N LEU A 14 -23.83 3.93 3.26
CA LEU A 14 -23.39 4.46 1.96
C LEU A 14 -22.15 3.75 1.37
N ALA A 15 -21.50 2.87 2.14
CA ALA A 15 -20.28 2.17 1.72
C ALA A 15 -20.51 0.92 0.85
N VAL A 16 -21.77 0.51 0.62
CA VAL A 16 -22.10 -0.84 0.09
C VAL A 16 -22.61 -0.83 -1.36
N LEU A 17 -22.78 0.32 -2.01
CA LEU A 17 -23.60 0.41 -3.23
C LEU A 17 -22.87 0.80 -4.53
N LEU A 18 -21.59 0.46 -4.66
CA LEU A 18 -20.90 0.55 -5.94
C LEU A 18 -20.11 -0.73 -6.21
N VAL A 19 -20.48 -1.41 -7.30
CA VAL A 19 -19.65 -2.14 -8.26
C VAL A 19 -20.40 -3.40 -8.71
N VAL A 20 -20.99 -3.31 -9.90
CA VAL A 20 -21.18 -4.47 -10.78
C VAL A 20 -20.68 -4.02 -12.13
N TRP A 21 -19.74 -4.75 -12.73
CA TRP A 21 -19.81 -5.31 -14.10
C TRP A 21 -18.48 -6.01 -14.47
N ALA A 22 -18.63 -7.18 -15.08
CA ALA A 22 -17.67 -8.28 -15.27
C ALA A 22 -16.53 -8.04 -16.31
N PRO A 23 -15.53 -8.95 -16.41
CA PRO A 23 -14.12 -8.59 -16.65
C PRO A 23 -13.66 -8.64 -18.12
N THR A 24 -12.50 -8.01 -18.36
CA THR A 24 -11.49 -8.43 -19.34
C THR A 24 -10.14 -8.45 -18.60
N GLN A 25 -9.40 -9.56 -18.70
CA GLN A 25 -8.23 -9.84 -17.87
C GLN A 25 -6.95 -9.24 -18.46
N VAL A 26 -6.28 -8.40 -17.66
CA VAL A 26 -4.86 -8.07 -17.76
C VAL A 26 -4.33 -7.87 -16.33
N HIS A 27 -3.12 -8.34 -16.07
CA HIS A 27 -2.60 -8.60 -14.73
C HIS A 27 -1.92 -7.39 -14.08
N ALA A 28 -2.62 -6.63 -13.23
CA ALA A 28 -1.97 -5.70 -12.28
C ALA A 28 -1.13 -6.46 -11.25
N GLU A 29 0.10 -6.04 -10.94
CA GLU A 29 0.86 -6.62 -9.82
C GLU A 29 0.63 -5.86 -8.51
N GLU A 30 0.66 -6.61 -7.40
CA GLU A 30 0.18 -6.21 -6.07
C GLU A 30 0.94 -5.03 -5.43
N ASP A 31 0.19 -4.19 -4.69
CA ASP A 31 0.76 -3.07 -3.92
C ASP A 31 1.65 -3.54 -2.75
N PHE A 32 2.82 -2.92 -2.61
CA PHE A 32 3.66 -3.10 -1.43
C PHE A 32 3.21 -2.19 -0.27
N PHE A 33 3.02 -2.83 0.88
CA PHE A 33 2.69 -2.18 2.14
C PHE A 33 3.78 -2.42 3.19
N GLU A 34 4.14 -1.35 3.90
CA GLU A 34 4.87 -1.44 5.16
C GLU A 34 4.08 -2.25 6.19
N PRO A 35 4.70 -2.82 7.24
CA PRO A 35 4.00 -3.76 8.11
C PRO A 35 2.72 -3.19 8.74
N ALA A 36 2.70 -1.94 9.21
CA ALA A 36 1.46 -1.39 9.79
C ALA A 36 0.39 -1.18 8.71
N ALA A 37 0.76 -0.68 7.53
CA ALA A 37 -0.13 -0.62 6.38
C ALA A 37 -0.67 -2.00 5.96
N LEU A 38 0.19 -3.02 5.89
CA LEU A 38 -0.17 -4.37 5.49
C LEU A 38 -1.17 -4.98 6.48
N GLY A 39 -0.94 -4.81 7.79
CA GLY A 39 -1.82 -5.35 8.82
C GLY A 39 -3.23 -4.75 8.79
N MET A 40 -3.39 -3.56 8.22
CA MET A 40 -4.67 -2.86 8.02
C MET A 40 -5.20 -3.00 6.57
N GLY A 41 -4.78 -4.01 5.82
CA GLY A 41 -5.25 -4.24 4.45
C GLY A 41 -4.88 -3.13 3.46
N GLY A 42 -3.88 -2.30 3.78
CA GLY A 42 -3.51 -1.13 2.98
C GLY A 42 -4.47 0.06 3.11
N ALA A 43 -5.48 -0.02 3.97
CA ALA A 43 -6.50 1.03 4.20
C ALA A 43 -5.95 2.18 5.06
N VAL A 44 -4.92 2.85 4.58
CA VAL A 44 -4.10 3.75 5.39
C VAL A 44 -3.87 5.11 4.75
N ARG A 45 -4.48 5.38 3.59
CA ARG A 45 -4.24 6.60 2.83
C ARG A 45 -4.60 7.84 3.61
N THR A 46 -5.59 7.81 4.48
CA THR A 46 -5.93 8.92 5.39
C THR A 46 -5.06 8.96 6.65
N LEU A 47 -4.71 7.77 7.18
CA LEU A 47 -4.11 7.60 8.50
C LEU A 47 -2.59 7.85 8.50
N GLY A 48 -1.90 7.43 7.43
CA GLY A 48 -0.45 7.48 7.29
C GLY A 48 0.29 6.92 8.50
N PRO A 49 0.15 5.63 8.86
CA PRO A 49 0.68 5.08 10.11
C PRO A 49 2.21 4.99 10.15
N ASP A 50 2.85 4.84 8.98
CA ASP A 50 4.28 4.60 8.82
C ASP A 50 4.85 5.33 7.58
N THR A 51 6.02 4.93 7.08
CA THR A 51 6.66 5.52 5.89
C THR A 51 5.97 5.15 4.57
N SER A 52 4.95 4.29 4.59
CA SER A 52 4.08 4.09 3.43
C SER A 52 3.33 5.36 3.03
N ALA A 53 3.17 6.32 3.94
CA ALA A 53 2.61 7.64 3.63
C ALA A 53 3.35 8.32 2.46
N ILE A 54 4.68 8.13 2.35
CA ILE A 54 5.49 8.71 1.27
C ILE A 54 4.95 8.33 -0.12
N HIS A 55 4.35 7.14 -0.24
CA HIS A 55 3.97 6.60 -1.55
C HIS A 55 2.52 6.22 -1.73
N LEU A 56 1.79 6.03 -0.63
CA LEU A 56 0.35 5.78 -0.68
C LEU A 56 -0.40 7.10 -0.76
N ASN A 57 -0.03 8.07 0.09
CA ASN A 57 -0.60 9.40 0.11
C ASN A 57 0.35 10.37 0.85
N PRO A 58 1.16 11.17 0.13
CA PRO A 58 2.15 12.05 0.76
C PRO A 58 1.54 13.10 1.69
N ALA A 59 0.27 13.50 1.50
CA ALA A 59 -0.40 14.42 2.42
C ALA A 59 -0.56 13.85 3.84
N SER A 60 -0.52 12.53 4.00
CA SER A 60 -0.62 11.87 5.30
C SER A 60 0.67 11.91 6.12
N MET A 61 1.79 12.32 5.51
CA MET A 61 3.06 12.52 6.23
C MET A 61 2.94 13.58 7.32
N VAL A 62 2.09 14.60 7.11
CA VAL A 62 1.88 15.71 8.05
C VAL A 62 0.63 15.55 8.92
N THR A 63 -0.11 14.43 8.82
CA THR A 63 -1.29 14.20 9.67
C THR A 63 -0.93 14.23 11.16
N LYS A 64 0.23 13.68 11.54
CA LYS A 64 0.78 13.74 12.90
C LYS A 64 2.19 14.33 12.85
N ALA A 65 2.49 15.26 13.76
CA ALA A 65 3.83 15.82 13.88
C ALA A 65 4.78 14.77 14.46
N ARG A 66 5.76 14.31 13.66
CA ARG A 66 6.78 13.35 14.10
C ARG A 66 8.00 13.34 13.17
N TYR A 67 9.13 12.93 13.71
CA TYR A 67 10.18 12.31 12.91
C TYR A 67 9.90 10.82 12.84
N LEU A 68 10.04 10.22 11.66
CA LEU A 68 9.90 8.78 11.47
C LEU A 68 11.06 8.27 10.63
N THR A 69 11.64 7.15 11.04
CA THR A 69 12.54 6.32 10.23
C THR A 69 12.05 4.88 10.31
N SER A 70 12.05 4.17 9.20
CA SER A 70 11.65 2.77 9.16
C SER A 70 12.61 1.91 8.35
N PHE A 71 12.61 0.63 8.71
CA PHE A 71 13.19 -0.46 7.96
C PHE A 71 12.19 -1.62 7.97
N SER A 72 11.97 -2.28 6.83
CA SER A 72 11.15 -3.47 6.76
C SER A 72 11.71 -4.49 5.77
N TYR A 73 11.37 -5.74 6.05
CA TYR A 73 11.64 -6.88 5.20
C TYR A 73 10.35 -7.66 4.98
N SER A 74 10.07 -7.99 3.73
CA SER A 74 8.96 -8.84 3.35
C SER A 74 9.40 -10.03 2.52
N HIS A 75 8.66 -11.12 2.69
CA HIS A 75 8.79 -12.31 1.88
C HIS A 75 7.43 -12.73 1.34
N TYR A 76 7.34 -12.91 0.02
CA TYR A 76 6.15 -13.44 -0.64
C TYR A 76 6.46 -14.82 -1.21
N GLY A 77 5.76 -15.84 -0.69
CA GLY A 77 6.04 -17.23 -1.02
C GLY A 77 5.84 -17.56 -2.50
N ARG A 78 4.78 -17.02 -3.12
CA ARG A 78 4.43 -17.29 -4.53
C ARG A 78 5.55 -17.00 -5.51
N GLU A 79 6.27 -15.89 -5.32
CA GLU A 79 7.33 -15.49 -6.24
C GLU A 79 8.72 -15.80 -5.68
N LYS A 80 8.79 -16.39 -4.48
CA LYS A 80 9.98 -16.36 -3.62
C LYS A 80 10.61 -14.97 -3.59
N SER A 81 9.76 -13.94 -3.56
CA SER A 81 10.25 -12.58 -3.62
C SER A 81 10.71 -12.12 -2.25
N HIS A 82 11.76 -11.31 -2.25
CA HIS A 82 12.30 -10.64 -1.10
C HIS A 82 12.20 -9.15 -1.33
N LEU A 83 11.66 -8.43 -0.36
CA LEU A 83 11.50 -6.99 -0.45
C LEU A 83 12.10 -6.34 0.78
N LEU A 84 13.07 -5.46 0.55
CA LEU A 84 13.66 -4.62 1.57
C LEU A 84 13.17 -3.20 1.35
N SER A 85 12.79 -2.52 2.41
CA SER A 85 12.34 -1.13 2.35
C SER A 85 12.90 -0.35 3.52
N THR A 86 13.33 0.87 3.26
CA THR A 86 13.72 1.82 4.29
C THR A 86 13.30 3.22 3.90
N GLY A 87 12.93 4.02 4.87
CA GLY A 87 12.56 5.41 4.60
C GLY A 87 12.60 6.25 5.86
N ALA A 88 12.58 7.54 5.66
CA ALA A 88 12.48 8.51 6.74
C ALA A 88 11.75 9.76 6.28
N TYR A 89 11.07 10.42 7.20
CA TYR A 89 10.59 11.78 6.99
C TYR A 89 10.51 12.55 8.30
N ASP A 90 10.63 13.86 8.17
CA ASP A 90 10.42 14.83 9.24
C ASP A 90 9.15 15.60 8.95
N SER A 91 8.20 15.60 9.89
CA SER A 91 7.02 16.46 9.88
C SER A 91 6.85 17.21 11.21
N LYS A 92 7.86 17.16 12.09
CA LYS A 92 7.83 17.73 13.43
C LYS A 92 8.49 19.11 13.48
N THR A 93 9.55 19.34 12.72
CA THR A 93 10.27 20.63 12.70
C THR A 93 9.36 21.79 12.29
N SER A 94 8.42 21.55 11.38
CA SER A 94 7.50 22.58 10.88
C SER A 94 6.19 21.98 10.36
N ASN A 95 5.32 22.82 9.79
CA ASN A 95 4.15 22.35 9.04
C ASN A 95 4.50 21.76 7.67
N PHE A 96 5.75 21.91 7.23
CA PHE A 96 6.29 21.25 6.06
C PHE A 96 6.95 19.93 6.47
N ALA A 97 6.70 18.89 5.69
CA ALA A 97 7.40 17.63 5.78
C ALA A 97 8.20 17.32 4.53
N LEU A 98 9.37 16.73 4.74
CA LEU A 98 10.23 16.20 3.69
C LEU A 98 10.61 14.75 4.05
N GLY A 99 10.55 13.87 3.06
CA GLY A 99 10.80 12.45 3.25
C GLY A 99 11.43 11.79 2.05
N THR A 100 12.10 10.67 2.31
CA THR A 100 12.67 9.79 1.29
C THR A 100 12.38 8.34 1.64
N LYS A 101 12.22 7.51 0.62
CA LYS A 101 12.05 6.06 0.76
C LYS A 101 12.80 5.35 -0.35
N TYR A 102 13.43 4.24 0.01
CA TYR A 102 14.05 3.31 -0.90
C TYR A 102 13.47 1.92 -0.68
N SER A 103 13.14 1.23 -1.76
CA SER A 103 12.82 -0.20 -1.71
C SER A 103 13.51 -1.00 -2.81
N LEU A 104 13.83 -2.24 -2.47
CA LEU A 104 14.47 -3.23 -3.33
C LEU A 104 13.66 -4.52 -3.28
N ARG A 105 13.04 -4.88 -4.40
CA ARG A 105 12.40 -6.20 -4.60
C ARG A 105 13.30 -7.08 -5.45
N ILE A 106 13.56 -8.30 -5.00
CA ILE A 106 14.31 -9.33 -5.73
C ILE A 106 13.41 -10.54 -5.86
N PHE A 107 13.27 -11.05 -7.08
CA PHE A 107 12.43 -12.20 -7.37
C PHE A 107 12.77 -12.84 -8.70
N GLU A 108 12.27 -14.05 -8.90
CA GLU A 108 12.60 -14.89 -10.05
C GLU A 108 11.33 -15.58 -10.54
N PRO A 109 10.49 -14.86 -11.32
CA PRO A 109 9.29 -15.44 -11.90
C PRO A 109 9.66 -16.35 -13.09
N PRO A 110 8.79 -17.31 -13.45
CA PRO A 110 8.93 -18.03 -14.71
C PRO A 110 8.91 -17.05 -15.89
N PHE A 111 9.75 -17.31 -16.88
CA PHE A 111 9.83 -16.51 -18.10
C PHE A 111 8.60 -16.76 -18.96
N SER A 112 7.91 -15.69 -19.35
CA SER A 112 6.79 -15.77 -20.28
C SER A 112 7.21 -15.12 -21.59
N ALA A 113 7.31 -15.91 -22.67
CA ALA A 113 7.69 -15.38 -23.99
C ALA A 113 6.73 -14.26 -24.44
N ASP A 114 5.43 -14.46 -24.26
CA ASP A 114 4.38 -13.50 -24.65
C ASP A 114 4.51 -12.15 -23.93
N ARG A 115 4.91 -12.14 -22.66
CA ARG A 115 5.04 -10.92 -21.85
C ARG A 115 6.44 -10.31 -21.91
N ASP A 116 7.47 -11.16 -21.92
CA ASP A 116 8.84 -10.74 -21.65
C ASP A 116 9.64 -10.46 -22.93
N VAL A 117 9.41 -11.20 -24.02
CA VAL A 117 9.99 -10.95 -25.35
C VAL A 117 9.07 -11.54 -26.43
N PRO A 118 8.09 -10.78 -26.92
CA PRO A 118 7.13 -11.26 -27.92
C PRO A 118 7.78 -11.75 -29.23
N TRP A 119 9.05 -11.40 -29.46
CA TRP A 119 9.83 -11.70 -30.65
C TRP A 119 10.76 -12.92 -30.49
N TYR A 120 10.88 -13.53 -29.32
CA TYR A 120 11.79 -14.65 -29.07
C TYR A 120 11.03 -15.98 -28.96
N PRO A 121 11.24 -16.94 -29.89
CA PRO A 121 10.57 -18.23 -29.85
C PRO A 121 11.20 -19.11 -28.77
N VAL A 122 10.60 -19.15 -27.58
CA VAL A 122 10.94 -20.13 -26.55
C VAL A 122 10.14 -21.41 -26.80
N SER A 123 10.82 -22.56 -26.89
CA SER A 123 10.12 -23.85 -26.83
C SER A 123 9.42 -23.98 -25.48
N SER A 124 8.15 -24.37 -25.48
CA SER A 124 7.31 -24.54 -24.27
C SER A 124 7.90 -25.48 -23.20
N ASP A 125 8.93 -26.26 -23.54
CA ASP A 125 9.59 -27.25 -22.66
C ASP A 125 10.80 -26.72 -21.84
N THR A 126 11.23 -25.47 -22.03
CA THR A 126 12.33 -24.90 -21.24
C THR A 126 11.82 -23.90 -20.21
N GLU A 127 11.90 -24.26 -18.92
CA GLU A 127 11.74 -23.31 -17.80
C GLU A 127 12.91 -22.32 -17.77
N ILE A 128 12.87 -21.29 -18.62
CA ILE A 128 13.75 -20.14 -18.48
C ILE A 128 13.26 -19.34 -17.27
N ARG A 129 14.18 -18.91 -16.41
CA ARG A 129 13.88 -18.05 -15.27
C ARG A 129 14.69 -16.77 -15.40
N ASP A 130 14.04 -15.64 -15.15
CA ASP A 130 14.64 -14.32 -15.28
C ASP A 130 14.69 -13.68 -13.90
N LYS A 131 15.89 -13.57 -13.33
CA LYS A 131 16.08 -12.90 -12.04
C LYS A 131 15.89 -11.39 -12.23
N ARG A 132 14.96 -10.82 -11.46
CA ARG A 132 14.59 -9.41 -11.53
C ARG A 132 14.96 -8.68 -10.25
N ARG A 133 15.52 -7.48 -10.39
CA ARG A 133 15.79 -6.56 -9.26
C ARG A 133 15.16 -5.22 -9.51
N PHE A 134 14.28 -4.83 -8.61
CA PHE A 134 13.42 -3.68 -8.76
C PHE A 134 13.77 -2.69 -7.66
N HIS A 135 14.40 -1.60 -8.06
CA HIS A 135 14.76 -0.51 -7.20
C HIS A 135 13.75 0.62 -7.36
N ARG A 136 13.33 1.17 -6.23
CA ARG A 136 12.42 2.30 -6.20
C ARG A 136 12.94 3.33 -5.21
N TRP A 137 13.04 4.57 -5.67
CA TRP A 137 13.38 5.73 -4.86
C TRP A 137 12.22 6.71 -4.93
N ASP A 138 11.72 7.10 -3.77
CA ASP A 138 10.68 8.10 -3.62
C ASP A 138 11.22 9.28 -2.80
N VAL A 139 10.97 10.51 -3.26
CA VAL A 139 11.21 11.73 -2.51
C VAL A 139 9.88 12.47 -2.42
N ALA A 140 9.41 12.71 -1.20
CA ALA A 140 8.10 13.30 -0.95
C ALA A 140 8.21 14.58 -0.13
N ALA A 141 7.34 15.53 -0.46
CA ALA A 141 7.14 16.75 0.28
C ALA A 141 5.66 16.92 0.59
N ALA A 142 5.33 17.41 1.78
CA ALA A 142 3.97 17.68 2.19
C ALA A 142 3.87 18.95 3.02
N TYR A 143 2.72 19.61 2.99
CA TYR A 143 2.47 20.82 3.75
C TYR A 143 1.11 20.76 4.44
N ALA A 144 1.10 21.13 5.71
CA ALA A 144 -0.08 21.22 6.54
C ALA A 144 -0.58 22.67 6.66
N PHE A 145 -1.83 22.88 6.29
CA PHE A 145 -2.58 24.11 6.48
C PHE A 145 -3.56 23.96 7.65
N LEU A 146 -4.03 25.10 8.17
CA LEU A 146 -5.13 25.16 9.15
C LEU A 146 -4.92 24.21 10.35
N GLN A 147 -3.74 24.26 10.97
CA GLN A 147 -3.37 23.36 12.08
C GLN A 147 -3.48 21.87 11.70
N ARG A 148 -2.99 21.48 10.52
CA ARG A 148 -2.99 20.11 9.98
C ARG A 148 -4.38 19.55 9.63
N ARG A 149 -5.40 20.42 9.56
CA ARG A 149 -6.75 20.03 9.10
C ARG A 149 -6.86 19.92 7.59
N LEU A 150 -5.98 20.57 6.84
CA LEU A 150 -5.91 20.45 5.39
C LEU A 150 -4.45 20.21 5.02
N ASN A 151 -4.18 19.08 4.39
CA ASN A 151 -2.82 18.66 4.07
C ASN A 151 -2.72 18.37 2.58
N VAL A 152 -1.62 18.77 1.97
CA VAL A 152 -1.29 18.47 0.58
C VAL A 152 0.08 17.83 0.51
N GLY A 153 0.31 16.96 -0.46
CA GLY A 153 1.61 16.34 -0.65
C GLY A 153 1.87 15.95 -2.10
N LEU A 154 3.14 15.83 -2.43
CA LEU A 154 3.65 15.39 -3.73
C LEU A 154 4.82 14.44 -3.51
N THR A 155 4.94 13.45 -4.39
CA THR A 155 6.07 12.51 -4.40
C THR A 155 6.64 12.44 -5.80
N ALA A 156 7.95 12.51 -5.92
CA ALA A 156 8.69 12.17 -7.13
C ALA A 156 9.28 10.77 -6.97
N ARG A 157 9.17 9.94 -8.01
CA ARG A 157 9.55 8.53 -7.99
C ARG A 157 10.47 8.19 -9.13
N VAL A 158 11.55 7.48 -8.82
CA VAL A 158 12.44 6.85 -9.80
C VAL A 158 12.36 5.34 -9.62
N LEU A 159 12.13 4.64 -10.72
CA LEU A 159 12.06 3.18 -10.79
C LEU A 159 13.21 2.70 -11.66
N ARG A 160 14.04 1.80 -11.15
CA ARG A 160 15.05 1.08 -11.94
C ARG A 160 14.79 -0.40 -11.87
N LYS A 161 14.63 -1.01 -13.02
CA LYS A 161 14.40 -2.44 -13.19
C LYS A 161 15.63 -3.03 -13.84
N GLU A 162 16.23 -3.99 -13.15
CA GLU A 162 17.32 -4.79 -13.65
C GLU A 162 16.79 -6.18 -13.97
N TYR A 163 17.15 -6.66 -15.15
CA TYR A 163 16.78 -7.96 -15.66
C TYR A 163 18.07 -8.73 -15.96
N GLU A 164 18.04 -10.05 -15.79
CA GLU A 164 19.20 -10.88 -16.12
C GLU A 164 19.26 -11.15 -17.62
N ILE A 165 18.10 -11.31 -18.26
CA ILE A 165 17.99 -11.71 -19.66
C ILE A 165 17.64 -10.53 -20.58
N ARG A 166 17.18 -9.39 -20.02
CA ARG A 166 16.63 -8.25 -20.78
C ARG A 166 17.38 -6.96 -20.49
N GLU A 167 17.11 -5.95 -21.31
CA GLU A 167 17.63 -4.60 -21.07
C GLU A 167 17.05 -3.98 -19.79
N ASN A 168 17.94 -3.35 -19.02
CA ASN A 168 17.57 -2.58 -17.85
C ASN A 168 16.71 -1.38 -18.24
N ARG A 169 15.73 -1.04 -17.39
CA ARG A 169 14.81 0.08 -17.64
C ARG A 169 14.81 1.05 -16.48
N VAL A 170 14.79 2.34 -16.81
CA VAL A 170 14.54 3.42 -15.85
C VAL A 170 13.22 4.11 -16.22
N ARG A 171 12.40 4.38 -15.20
CA ARG A 171 11.15 5.12 -15.32
C ARG A 171 11.08 6.19 -14.24
N PHE A 172 10.36 7.25 -14.56
CA PHE A 172 10.06 8.33 -13.65
C PHE A 172 8.55 8.42 -13.47
N SER A 173 8.10 8.68 -12.25
CA SER A 173 6.71 8.99 -12.00
C SER A 173 6.49 9.96 -10.85
N MET A 174 5.25 10.35 -10.65
CA MET A 174 4.85 11.29 -9.61
C MET A 174 3.53 10.87 -8.97
N ASP A 175 3.43 11.13 -7.68
CA ASP A 175 2.22 10.94 -6.89
C ASP A 175 1.77 12.27 -6.29
N SER A 176 0.49 12.39 -5.97
CA SER A 176 -0.06 13.53 -5.24
C SER A 176 -1.05 13.08 -4.18
N GLY A 177 -1.24 13.93 -3.17
CA GLY A 177 -2.07 13.63 -2.02
C GLY A 177 -2.78 14.86 -1.49
N PHE A 178 -3.99 14.65 -0.99
CA PHE A 178 -4.80 15.64 -0.30
C PHE A 178 -5.53 14.98 0.87
N ASN A 179 -5.46 15.58 2.06
CA ASN A 179 -6.27 15.19 3.21
C ASN A 179 -7.02 16.38 3.78
N VAL A 180 -8.23 16.12 4.26
CA VAL A 180 -9.01 17.05 5.06
C VAL A 180 -9.52 16.36 6.32
N PHE A 181 -9.46 17.05 7.46
CA PHE A 181 -9.98 16.60 8.74
C PHE A 181 -11.08 17.56 9.20
N PRO A 182 -12.34 17.36 8.76
CA PRO A 182 -13.46 18.19 9.21
C PRO A 182 -13.65 18.16 10.73
N LEU A 183 -13.33 17.01 11.34
CA LEU A 183 -13.30 16.80 12.78
C LEU A 183 -11.92 16.24 13.17
N PRO A 184 -11.44 16.44 14.41
CA PRO A 184 -10.18 15.87 14.87
C PRO A 184 -10.09 14.34 14.73
N VAL A 185 -11.24 13.66 14.77
CA VAL A 185 -11.33 12.20 14.71
C VAL A 185 -11.64 11.67 13.32
N LEU A 186 -12.07 12.50 12.36
CA LEU A 186 -12.54 12.05 11.05
C LEU A 186 -11.74 12.72 9.94
N GLY A 187 -11.06 11.91 9.14
CA GLY A 187 -10.31 12.32 7.97
C GLY A 187 -10.92 11.79 6.68
N ILE A 188 -10.75 12.56 5.62
CA ILE A 188 -11.06 12.21 4.25
C ILE A 188 -9.80 12.47 3.44
N SER A 189 -9.45 11.53 2.56
CA SER A 189 -8.27 11.65 1.71
C SER A 189 -8.58 11.36 0.25
N VAL A 190 -7.80 11.99 -0.63
CA VAL A 190 -7.70 11.66 -2.04
C VAL A 190 -6.22 11.60 -2.38
N SER A 191 -5.81 10.58 -3.12
CA SER A 191 -4.43 10.42 -3.56
C SER A 191 -4.38 9.90 -4.98
N SER A 192 -3.38 10.30 -5.72
CA SER A 192 -3.12 9.83 -7.07
C SER A 192 -1.69 9.28 -7.13
N GLN A 193 -1.52 8.14 -7.78
CA GLN A 193 -0.26 7.39 -7.81
C GLN A 193 0.13 7.10 -9.25
N ASN A 194 1.43 7.17 -9.53
CA ASN A 194 2.01 6.95 -10.84
C ASN A 194 1.34 7.79 -11.95
N MET A 195 1.16 9.10 -11.72
CA MET A 195 0.48 10.02 -12.64
C MET A 195 1.22 10.24 -13.96
N ILE A 196 2.52 9.94 -14.00
CA ILE A 196 3.26 9.83 -15.26
C ILE A 196 3.26 8.33 -15.62
N PRO A 197 2.61 7.94 -16.73
CA PRO A 197 2.49 6.54 -17.10
C PRO A 197 3.85 5.87 -17.22
N THR A 198 4.01 4.77 -16.49
CA THR A 198 5.25 3.96 -16.49
C THR A 198 5.24 2.91 -17.60
N ASN A 199 4.07 2.65 -18.19
CA ASN A 199 3.75 1.54 -19.09
C ASN A 199 4.15 0.19 -18.48
N ASP A 200 3.78 0.02 -17.21
CA ASP A 200 4.13 -1.11 -16.38
C ASP A 200 2.92 -1.50 -15.53
N ASP A 201 2.52 -2.76 -15.66
CA ASP A 201 1.41 -3.38 -14.94
C ASP A 201 1.63 -3.42 -13.41
N ARG A 202 2.89 -3.28 -12.98
CA ARG A 202 3.30 -3.24 -11.57
C ARG A 202 3.24 -1.85 -10.93
N TYR A 203 3.24 -0.81 -11.74
CA TYR A 203 3.14 0.58 -11.27
C TYR A 203 2.07 1.33 -12.07
N PRO A 204 0.82 0.86 -12.00
CA PRO A 204 -0.26 1.47 -12.76
C PRO A 204 -0.62 2.84 -12.20
N THR A 205 -1.19 3.67 -13.07
CA THR A 205 -1.78 4.95 -12.72
C THR A 205 -3.06 4.70 -11.92
N ARG A 206 -3.06 5.15 -10.66
CA ARG A 206 -4.18 4.92 -9.72
C ARG A 206 -4.69 6.23 -9.14
N LEU A 207 -5.99 6.28 -8.87
CA LEU A 207 -6.63 7.29 -8.04
C LEU A 207 -7.26 6.58 -6.85
N ALA A 208 -7.16 7.14 -5.66
CA ALA A 208 -7.75 6.55 -4.48
C ALA A 208 -8.44 7.60 -3.62
N ALA A 209 -9.56 7.22 -3.02
CA ALA A 209 -10.25 7.97 -2.00
C ALA A 209 -10.26 7.16 -0.70
N GLY A 210 -10.07 7.84 0.44
CA GLY A 210 -9.98 7.19 1.74
C GLY A 210 -10.79 7.91 2.80
N LEU A 211 -11.30 7.14 3.75
CA LEU A 211 -11.91 7.61 4.99
C LEU A 211 -11.12 7.04 6.17
N GLY A 212 -10.85 7.89 7.16
CA GLY A 212 -10.12 7.51 8.36
C GLY A 212 -10.83 7.98 9.61
N LEU A 213 -11.02 7.09 10.58
CA LEU A 213 -11.46 7.42 11.94
C LEU A 213 -10.29 7.23 12.90
N MET A 214 -9.95 8.27 13.66
CA MET A 214 -8.82 8.31 14.59
C MET A 214 -9.31 8.62 16.00
N LEU A 215 -9.48 7.60 16.81
CA LEU A 215 -9.77 7.70 18.25
C LEU A 215 -8.48 7.42 19.02
N ASP A 216 -7.51 8.32 18.84
CA ASP A 216 -6.18 8.16 19.45
C ASP A 216 -6.25 8.18 20.99
N PRO A 217 -5.42 7.38 21.68
CA PRO A 217 -4.45 6.41 21.14
C PRO A 217 -5.05 5.02 20.89
N VAL A 218 -6.36 4.82 21.07
CA VAL A 218 -6.96 3.49 21.25
C VAL A 218 -7.30 2.80 19.94
N LEU A 219 -7.94 3.51 19.02
CA LEU A 219 -8.52 2.91 17.81
C LEU A 219 -8.25 3.77 16.59
N GLN A 220 -7.84 3.13 15.50
CA GLN A 220 -7.85 3.70 14.17
C GLN A 220 -8.60 2.77 13.22
N LEU A 221 -9.41 3.34 12.34
CA LEU A 221 -10.13 2.61 11.29
C LEU A 221 -9.90 3.33 9.96
N GLY A 222 -9.67 2.57 8.91
CA GLY A 222 -9.48 3.07 7.57
C GLY A 222 -10.30 2.28 6.56
N VAL A 223 -10.83 2.98 5.57
CA VAL A 223 -11.45 2.39 4.39
C VAL A 223 -10.97 3.18 3.18
N ASP A 224 -10.37 2.50 2.22
CA ASP A 224 -9.91 3.12 0.97
C ASP A 224 -10.56 2.43 -0.23
N VAL A 225 -10.93 3.21 -1.23
CA VAL A 225 -11.34 2.75 -2.57
C VAL A 225 -10.30 3.21 -3.56
N VAL A 226 -9.80 2.31 -4.38
CA VAL A 226 -8.73 2.57 -5.35
C VAL A 226 -9.26 2.24 -6.73
N TRP A 227 -9.09 3.17 -7.66
CA TRP A 227 -9.36 3.00 -9.08
C TRP A 227 -8.03 2.88 -9.80
N ASP A 228 -7.86 1.79 -10.52
CA ASP A 228 -6.71 1.52 -11.37
C ASP A 228 -7.11 1.68 -12.83
N PHE A 229 -6.40 2.53 -13.56
CA PHE A 229 -6.74 2.90 -14.93
C PHE A 229 -5.90 2.22 -16.00
N THR A 230 -4.76 1.61 -15.64
CA THR A 230 -3.75 1.21 -16.63
C THR A 230 -3.26 -0.21 -16.48
N SER A 231 -3.58 -0.89 -15.38
CA SER A 231 -3.20 -2.29 -15.26
C SER A 231 -4.01 -3.22 -16.17
N SER A 232 -5.19 -2.79 -16.59
CA SER A 232 -6.02 -3.53 -17.53
C SER A 232 -6.73 -2.67 -18.57
N GLU A 233 -7.27 -3.33 -19.61
CA GLU A 233 -8.02 -2.67 -20.69
C GLU A 233 -9.21 -1.85 -20.17
N LYS A 234 -9.80 -2.29 -19.06
CA LYS A 234 -10.88 -1.59 -18.35
C LYS A 234 -10.38 -1.15 -16.97
N PRO A 235 -10.84 0.00 -16.47
CA PRO A 235 -10.52 0.40 -15.10
C PRO A 235 -11.02 -0.63 -14.08
N THR A 236 -10.15 -1.02 -13.15
CA THR A 236 -10.52 -1.88 -12.02
C THR A 236 -10.75 -1.06 -10.76
N THR A 237 -11.44 -1.65 -9.80
CA THR A 237 -11.71 -1.03 -8.50
C THR A 237 -11.36 -1.99 -7.40
N ASP A 238 -10.58 -1.49 -6.46
CA ASP A 238 -10.05 -2.23 -5.32
C ASP A 238 -10.59 -1.59 -4.05
N VAL A 239 -10.87 -2.41 -3.05
CA VAL A 239 -11.42 -1.96 -1.77
C VAL A 239 -10.55 -2.47 -0.64
N HIS A 240 -10.16 -1.53 0.23
CA HIS A 240 -9.33 -1.80 1.38
C HIS A 240 -10.12 -1.42 2.63
N GLY A 241 -10.08 -2.28 3.64
CA GLY A 241 -10.63 -1.99 4.96
C GLY A 241 -9.67 -2.46 6.03
N GLY A 242 -9.51 -1.67 7.09
CA GLY A 242 -8.61 -2.03 8.17
C GLY A 242 -8.88 -1.30 9.46
N LEU A 243 -8.41 -1.89 10.54
CA LEU A 243 -8.43 -1.29 11.87
C LEU A 243 -7.17 -1.63 12.65
N GLU A 244 -6.78 -0.70 13.53
CA GLU A 244 -5.74 -0.86 14.53
C GLU A 244 -6.33 -0.57 15.91
N VAL A 245 -6.18 -1.52 16.84
CA VAL A 245 -6.50 -1.32 18.26
C VAL A 245 -5.20 -1.32 19.06
N ARG A 246 -5.02 -0.35 19.95
CA ARG A 246 -3.90 -0.31 20.88
C ARG A 246 -4.33 -0.64 22.30
N ILE A 247 -3.60 -1.56 22.91
CA ILE A 247 -3.78 -2.01 24.28
C ILE A 247 -2.62 -1.45 25.10
N LEU A 248 -2.94 -0.72 26.17
CA LEU A 248 -1.97 -0.07 27.08
C LEU A 248 -0.99 0.88 26.38
N ASN A 249 -1.35 1.41 25.20
CA ASN A 249 -0.46 2.20 24.33
C ASN A 249 0.86 1.50 23.95
N LEU A 250 0.95 0.18 24.17
CA LEU A 250 2.16 -0.62 23.98
C LEU A 250 1.97 -1.66 22.88
N PHE A 251 0.84 -2.38 22.91
CA PHE A 251 0.55 -3.43 21.95
C PHE A 251 -0.43 -2.90 20.91
N ALA A 252 -0.07 -2.98 19.64
CA ALA A 252 -0.96 -2.70 18.52
C ALA A 252 -1.40 -4.02 17.88
N ILE A 253 -2.71 -4.22 17.74
CA ILE A 253 -3.30 -5.35 17.01
C ILE A 253 -4.00 -4.77 15.79
N ARG A 254 -3.74 -5.35 14.62
CA ARG A 254 -4.26 -4.91 13.34
C ARG A 254 -4.99 -6.04 12.66
N GLY A 255 -6.12 -5.70 12.06
CA GLY A 255 -6.87 -6.58 11.18
C GLY A 255 -7.29 -5.79 9.96
N GLY A 256 -7.32 -6.46 8.81
CA GLY A 256 -7.73 -5.83 7.58
C GLY A 256 -8.13 -6.83 6.52
N TYR A 257 -8.69 -6.26 5.46
CA TYR A 257 -9.12 -6.94 4.28
C TYR A 257 -8.78 -6.04 3.09
N TYR A 258 -8.30 -6.66 2.02
CA TYR A 258 -8.04 -6.00 0.77
C TYR A 258 -8.61 -6.86 -0.35
N SER A 259 -9.33 -6.23 -1.25
CA SER A 259 -9.80 -6.81 -2.48
C SER A 259 -9.14 -6.11 -3.64
N ASP A 260 -8.59 -6.89 -4.56
CA ASP A 260 -8.04 -6.43 -5.84
C ASP A 260 -8.97 -6.85 -6.98
N ARG A 261 -8.84 -6.20 -8.13
CA ARG A 261 -9.43 -6.59 -9.42
C ARG A 261 -10.93 -6.84 -9.36
N GLN A 262 -11.70 -5.89 -8.82
CA GLN A 262 -13.17 -6.02 -8.71
C GLN A 262 -13.62 -7.25 -7.91
N PHE A 263 -12.96 -7.54 -6.78
CA PHE A 263 -13.33 -8.64 -5.86
C PHE A 263 -13.05 -10.05 -6.37
N THR A 264 -12.22 -10.22 -7.41
CA THR A 264 -11.74 -11.56 -7.78
C THR A 264 -10.67 -12.03 -6.82
N ASP A 265 -9.71 -11.17 -6.49
CA ASP A 265 -8.60 -11.50 -5.60
C ASP A 265 -8.86 -10.90 -4.22
N ASN A 266 -8.98 -11.77 -3.22
CA ASN A 266 -9.41 -11.42 -1.89
C ASN A 266 -8.32 -11.75 -0.89
N TYR A 267 -8.01 -10.82 0.00
CA TYR A 267 -6.93 -10.99 0.95
C TYR A 267 -7.38 -10.63 2.36
N ALA A 268 -7.13 -11.51 3.31
CA ALA A 268 -7.20 -11.20 4.74
C ALA A 268 -5.82 -10.81 5.24
N THR A 269 -5.76 -9.76 6.05
CA THR A 269 -4.51 -9.31 6.68
C THR A 269 -4.66 -9.23 8.18
N TRP A 270 -3.57 -9.51 8.88
CA TRP A 270 -3.47 -9.23 10.30
C TRP A 270 -2.06 -8.78 10.64
N GLY A 271 -1.92 -8.12 11.77
CA GLY A 271 -0.61 -7.71 12.26
C GLY A 271 -0.60 -7.45 13.75
N VAL A 272 0.58 -7.52 14.32
CA VAL A 272 0.87 -7.20 15.71
C VAL A 272 2.05 -6.25 15.76
N GLY A 273 2.06 -5.36 16.75
CA GLY A 273 3.19 -4.46 16.97
C GLY A 273 3.41 -4.19 18.44
N LEU A 274 4.68 -4.02 18.78
CA LEU A 274 5.14 -3.54 20.07
C LEU A 274 5.67 -2.13 19.87
N ALA A 275 5.09 -1.15 20.56
CA ALA A 275 5.43 0.26 20.44
C ALA A 275 5.77 0.84 21.82
N SER A 276 6.98 1.34 21.95
CA SER A 276 7.36 2.32 22.97
C SER A 276 7.19 3.73 22.39
N ASP A 277 7.40 4.76 23.19
CA ASP A 277 7.34 6.16 22.76
C ASP A 277 8.29 6.49 21.59
N ARG A 278 9.34 5.68 21.40
CA ARG A 278 10.37 5.90 20.39
C ARG A 278 10.58 4.78 19.39
N ILE A 279 10.30 3.55 19.79
CA ILE A 279 10.65 2.36 19.00
C ILE A 279 9.38 1.55 18.78
N LYS A 280 9.15 1.14 17.55
CA LYS A 280 8.05 0.25 17.19
C LYS A 280 8.59 -0.92 16.37
N ILE A 281 8.26 -2.12 16.80
CA ILE A 281 8.47 -3.36 16.04
C ILE A 281 7.10 -3.82 15.57
N SER A 282 6.97 -4.24 14.32
CA SER A 282 5.71 -4.73 13.78
C SER A 282 5.91 -5.94 12.90
N PHE A 283 5.00 -6.89 13.00
CA PHE A 283 4.90 -8.04 12.13
C PHE A 283 3.48 -8.06 11.56
N SER A 284 3.37 -8.32 10.26
CA SER A 284 2.09 -8.44 9.57
C SER A 284 2.14 -9.52 8.52
N MET A 285 0.99 -10.15 8.30
CA MET A 285 0.81 -11.22 7.35
C MET A 285 -0.43 -10.95 6.51
N ARG A 286 -0.34 -11.28 5.22
CA ARG A 286 -1.44 -11.31 4.27
C ARG A 286 -1.65 -12.75 3.80
N ILE A 287 -2.90 -13.16 3.78
CA ILE A 287 -3.36 -14.48 3.36
C ILE A 287 -4.31 -14.28 2.19
N GLU A 288 -4.06 -14.95 1.09
CA GLU A 288 -4.96 -14.99 -0.06
C GLU A 288 -6.13 -15.97 0.15
N LEU A 289 -7.33 -15.45 -0.04
CA LEU A 289 -8.60 -16.12 0.15
C LEU A 289 -9.19 -16.54 -1.20
N GLY A 290 -9.88 -17.67 -1.20
CA GLY A 290 -10.60 -18.15 -2.39
C GLY A 290 -9.77 -19.00 -3.35
N PRO A 291 -10.33 -19.30 -4.53
CA PRO A 291 -9.64 -19.99 -5.61
C PRO A 291 -8.54 -19.08 -6.18
N ILE A 292 -7.34 -19.65 -6.34
CA ILE A 292 -6.20 -18.89 -6.83
C ILE A 292 -6.28 -18.82 -8.36
N ASP A 293 -6.35 -17.62 -8.93
CA ASP A 293 -6.44 -17.37 -10.38
C ASP A 293 -5.07 -17.38 -11.08
N HIS A 294 -4.03 -17.84 -10.39
CA HIS A 294 -2.65 -17.83 -10.87
C HIS A 294 -2.00 -19.21 -10.76
N THR A 295 -1.09 -19.51 -11.69
CA THR A 295 -0.29 -20.72 -11.65
C THR A 295 0.47 -20.77 -10.33
N LEU A 296 0.08 -21.71 -9.47
CA LEU A 296 0.83 -22.01 -8.27
C LEU A 296 2.21 -22.52 -8.65
N ARG A 297 3.21 -22.13 -7.86
CA ARG A 297 4.52 -22.76 -7.96
C ARG A 297 4.41 -24.18 -7.45
N GLU A 298 4.66 -25.15 -8.32
CA GLU A 298 4.65 -26.57 -7.96
C GLU A 298 5.77 -26.94 -6.98
N ASP A 299 6.85 -26.15 -6.94
CA ASP A 299 7.98 -26.35 -6.02
C ASP A 299 7.78 -25.76 -4.61
N VAL A 300 6.60 -25.20 -4.32
CA VAL A 300 6.26 -24.57 -3.03
C VAL A 300 4.88 -25.05 -2.60
N SER A 301 4.69 -25.31 -1.30
CA SER A 301 3.37 -25.72 -0.80
C SER A 301 2.30 -24.66 -1.07
N ASP A 302 1.07 -25.08 -1.38
CA ASP A 302 -0.08 -24.18 -1.59
C ASP A 302 -0.27 -23.19 -0.45
N ALA A 303 -0.05 -23.65 0.79
CA ALA A 303 -0.12 -22.81 1.98
C ALA A 303 0.91 -21.67 1.91
N THR A 304 2.15 -21.96 1.55
CA THR A 304 3.21 -20.95 1.43
C THR A 304 2.98 -20.01 0.24
N ASN A 305 2.43 -20.51 -0.86
CA ASN A 305 2.12 -19.70 -2.05
C ASN A 305 1.09 -18.60 -1.78
N ARG A 306 0.23 -18.76 -0.76
CA ARG A 306 -0.80 -17.78 -0.39
C ARG A 306 -0.32 -16.71 0.60
N LEU A 307 0.90 -16.84 1.12
CA LEU A 307 1.37 -16.05 2.25
C LEU A 307 2.37 -14.98 1.82
N TRP A 308 2.10 -13.76 2.27
CA TRP A 308 3.06 -12.66 2.29
C TRP A 308 3.27 -12.24 3.74
N ASN A 309 4.52 -12.30 4.19
CA ASN A 309 4.92 -11.93 5.54
C ASN A 309 5.79 -10.68 5.51
N THR A 310 5.60 -9.79 6.47
CA THR A 310 6.40 -8.56 6.61
C THR A 310 6.75 -8.33 8.07
N ILE A 311 8.01 -8.02 8.33
CA ILE A 311 8.50 -7.52 9.61
C ILE A 311 9.12 -6.14 9.41
N GLY A 312 8.95 -5.26 10.39
CA GLY A 312 9.52 -3.93 10.33
C GLY A 312 9.85 -3.36 11.69
N PHE A 313 10.76 -2.41 11.63
CA PHE A 313 11.28 -1.64 12.74
C PHE A 313 11.14 -0.15 12.41
N GLU A 314 10.58 0.60 13.33
CA GLU A 314 10.35 2.03 13.21
C GLU A 314 10.94 2.74 14.42
N VAL A 315 11.61 3.87 14.17
CA VAL A 315 12.01 4.83 15.19
C VAL A 315 11.21 6.10 14.95
N ALA A 316 10.47 6.53 15.96
CA ALA A 316 9.66 7.73 15.92
C ALA A 316 10.06 8.70 17.04
N PHE A 317 9.99 9.99 16.76
CA PHE A 317 10.08 11.03 17.79
C PHE A 317 8.85 11.91 17.67
N LEU A 318 7.92 11.73 18.60
CA LEU A 318 6.73 12.55 18.79
C LEU A 318 7.11 13.90 19.38
#